data_AF-A0A5R8P481-F1
#
_entry.id   AF-A0A5R8P481-F1
#
_cell.length_a   1.000
_cell.length_b   1.000
_cell.length_c   1.000
_cell.angle_alpha   90.00
_cell.angle_beta   90.00
_cell.angle_gamma   90.00
#
_symmetry.space_group_name_H-M   'P 1'
#
loop_
_entity.id
_entity.type
_entity.pdbx_description
1 polymer ?
#
loop_
_entity_poly.entity_id
_entity_poly.type
_entity_poly.pdbx_seq_one_letter_code
_entity_poly.pdbx_strand_id
1 'polypeptide(L)'
;MFVIVVYDTLAERNPAVLRTCRQYLHWVQRSVFQGELSTAQHRKFVSAITAQIDPSYDSILIYRTQGPHNIQTDLIGQALGNTDPVL
;
A
#
# COMPACT_ATOMS: atom_id res chain seq x y z
N MET A 1 -13.81 4.28 -0.87
CA MET A 1 -12.69 4.84 -1.66
C MET A 1 -11.72 3.71 -1.91
N PHE A 2 -11.24 3.57 -3.13
CA PHE A 2 -10.18 2.61 -3.44
C PHE A 2 -8.83 3.33 -3.45
N VAL A 3 -7.83 2.69 -2.86
CA VAL A 3 -6.50 3.26 -2.66
C VAL A 3 -5.45 2.33 -3.24
N ILE A 4 -4.47 2.89 -3.94
CA ILE A 4 -3.24 2.21 -4.32
C ILE A 4 -2.08 2.94 -3.65
N VAL A 5 -1.25 2.19 -2.92
CA VAL A 5 -0.08 2.68 -2.23
C VAL A 5 1.16 2.11 -2.91
N VAL A 6 2.09 3.00 -3.25
CA VAL A 6 3.43 2.66 -3.70
C VAL A 6 4.42 3.27 -2.72
N TYR A 7 5.44 2.52 -2.31
CA TYR A 7 6.48 3.05 -1.42
C TYR A 7 7.88 2.82 -1.96
N ASP A 8 8.78 3.73 -1.62
CA ASP A 8 10.22 3.55 -1.80
C ASP A 8 10.91 3.96 -0.49
N THR A 9 11.62 3.02 0.12
CA THR A 9 12.11 3.12 1.49
C THR A 9 13.42 2.37 1.66
N LEU A 10 14.27 2.79 2.60
CA LEU A 10 15.43 1.99 2.97
C LEU A 10 15.04 0.59 3.48
N ALA A 11 15.93 -0.38 3.24
CA ALA A 11 15.75 -1.78 3.62
C ALA A 11 15.46 -1.97 5.11
N GLU A 12 16.03 -1.12 5.97
CA GLU A 12 15.81 -1.12 7.42
C GLU A 12 14.37 -0.78 7.84
N ARG A 13 13.65 0.06 7.07
CA ARG A 13 12.26 0.48 7.37
C ARG A 13 11.21 -0.31 6.59
N ASN A 14 11.61 -0.98 5.51
CA ASN A 14 10.72 -1.80 4.67
C ASN A 14 9.86 -2.81 5.48
N PRO A 15 10.37 -3.55 6.48
CA PRO A 15 9.55 -4.48 7.26
C PRO A 15 8.39 -3.80 8.02
N ALA A 16 8.63 -2.59 8.53
CA ALA A 16 7.62 -1.83 9.27
C ALA A 16 6.54 -1.31 8.32
N VAL A 17 6.96 -0.72 7.19
CA VAL A 17 6.07 -0.23 6.12
C VAL A 17 5.22 -1.36 5.53
N LEU A 18 5.84 -2.50 5.22
CA LEU A 18 5.13 -3.69 4.74
C LEU A 18 4.08 -4.18 5.75
N ARG A 19 4.45 -4.28 7.03
CA ARG A 19 3.54 -4.72 8.10
C ARG A 19 2.38 -3.75 8.25
N THR A 20 2.63 -2.44 8.24
CA THR A 20 1.57 -1.42 8.28
C THR A 20 0.66 -1.54 7.07
N CYS A 21 1.18 -1.61 5.84
CA CYS A 21 0.35 -1.76 4.65
C CYS A 21 -0.54 -3.01 4.69
N ARG A 22 -0.03 -4.16 5.14
CA ARG A 22 -0.79 -5.41 5.28
C ARG A 22 -1.95 -5.35 6.29
N GLN A 23 -1.93 -4.40 7.24
CA GLN A 23 -3.05 -4.21 8.18
C GLN A 23 -4.26 -3.52 7.53
N TYR A 24 -4.07 -2.83 6.40
CA TYR A 24 -5.10 -2.00 5.78
C TYR A 24 -5.42 -2.38 4.34
N LEU A 25 -4.46 -2.97 3.61
CA LEU A 25 -4.50 -3.14 2.16
C LEU A 25 -4.00 -4.52 1.76
N HIS A 26 -4.43 -4.97 0.59
CA HIS A 26 -3.96 -6.20 -0.04
C HIS A 26 -2.60 -5.97 -0.71
N TRP A 27 -1.71 -6.95 -0.56
CA TRP A 27 -0.41 -6.92 -1.20
C TRP A 27 -0.57 -7.29 -2.68
N VAL A 28 -0.04 -6.46 -3.58
CA VAL A 28 -0.11 -6.68 -5.03
C VAL A 28 1.25 -7.13 -5.54
N GLN A 29 2.26 -6.31 -5.28
CA GLN A 29 3.63 -6.63 -5.62
C GLN A 29 4.62 -5.99 -4.66
N ARG A 30 5.92 -6.23 -4.87
CA ARG A 30 6.96 -5.54 -4.09
C ARG A 30 6.67 -4.04 -4.13
N SER A 31 6.59 -3.46 -2.94
CA SER A 31 6.32 -2.04 -2.75
C SER A 31 4.97 -1.51 -3.24
N VAL A 32 4.00 -2.37 -3.60
CA VAL A 32 2.66 -1.94 -4.03
C VAL A 32 1.57 -2.69 -3.27
N PHE A 33 0.61 -1.91 -2.77
CA PHE A 33 -0.56 -2.38 -2.05
C PHE A 33 -1.82 -1.70 -2.58
N GLN A 34 -2.96 -2.38 -2.53
CA GLN A 34 -4.24 -1.77 -2.91
C GLN A 34 -5.41 -2.29 -2.09
N GLY A 35 -6.49 -1.52 -2.02
CA GLY A 35 -7.69 -1.96 -1.31
C GLY A 35 -8.70 -0.85 -1.08
N GLU A 36 -9.87 -1.24 -0.60
CA GLU A 36 -10.90 -0.30 -0.20
C GLU A 36 -10.67 0.19 1.23
N LEU A 37 -10.75 1.51 1.41
CA LEU A 37 -10.72 2.16 2.70
C LEU A 37 -11.91 3.11 2.84
N SER A 38 -12.54 3.09 4.02
CA SER A 38 -13.38 4.19 4.47
C SER A 38 -12.52 5.43 4.74
N THR A 39 -13.13 6.62 4.77
CA THR A 39 -12.42 7.87 5.12
C THR A 39 -11.74 7.78 6.49
N ALA A 40 -12.36 7.09 7.45
CA ALA A 40 -11.79 6.87 8.78
C ALA A 40 -10.57 5.94 8.75
N GLN A 41 -10.66 4.79 8.04
CA GLN A 41 -9.53 3.88 7.89
C GLN A 41 -8.37 4.53 7.13
N HIS A 42 -8.66 5.30 6.08
CA HIS A 42 -7.64 6.02 5.33
C HIS A 42 -6.87 7.02 6.19
N ARG A 43 -7.55 7.80 7.05
CA ARG A 43 -6.87 8.71 8.00
C ARG A 43 -5.97 7.94 8.97
N LYS A 44 -6.46 6.81 9.50
CA LYS A 44 -5.66 5.94 10.39
C LYS A 44 -4.44 5.37 9.66
N PHE A 45 -4.62 4.89 8.43
CA PHE A 45 -3.55 4.37 7.58
C PHE A 45 -2.45 5.42 7.33
N VAL A 46 -2.83 6.63 6.88
CA VAL A 46 -1.88 7.72 6.64
C VAL A 46 -1.10 8.06 7.90
N SER A 47 -1.78 8.20 9.05
CA SER A 47 -1.08 8.45 10.33
C SER A 47 -0.13 7.32 10.71
N ALA A 48 -0.54 6.06 10.53
CA ALA A 48 0.24 4.90 10.90
C ALA A 48 1.49 4.76 10.02
N ILE A 49 1.36 4.96 8.71
CA ILE A 49 2.45 4.80 7.76
C ILE A 49 3.46 5.95 7.82
N THR A 50 2.99 7.19 8.06
CA THR A 50 3.88 8.34 8.30
C THR A 50 4.77 8.12 9.51
N ALA A 51 4.30 7.40 10.54
CA ALA A 51 5.11 7.06 11.71
C ALA A 51 6.18 5.96 11.45
N GLN A 52 6.15 5.29 10.29
CA GLN A 52 7.12 4.24 9.94
C GLN A 52 8.23 4.69 8.98
N ILE A 53 8.17 5.93 8.48
CA ILE A 53 9.09 6.44 7.45
C ILE A 53 9.93 7.60 7.96
N ASP A 54 11.05 7.84 7.28
CA ASP A 54 11.80 9.08 7.33
C ASP A 54 11.43 9.94 6.11
N PRO A 55 10.64 11.02 6.26
CA PRO A 55 10.21 11.86 5.14
C PRO A 55 11.35 12.59 4.41
N SER A 56 12.56 12.63 4.97
CA SER A 56 13.72 13.22 4.30
C SER A 56 14.36 12.29 3.26
N TYR A 57 14.04 10.99 3.31
CA TYR A 57 14.63 9.96 2.46
C TYR A 57 13.58 9.10 1.75
N ASP A 58 12.57 8.67 2.49
CA ASP A 58 11.55 7.75 2.01
C ASP A 58 10.43 8.49 1.28
N SER A 59 9.78 7.78 0.36
CA SER A 59 8.59 8.29 -0.32
C SER A 59 7.44 7.29 -0.30
N ILE A 60 6.23 7.83 -0.18
CA ILE A 60 4.99 7.08 -0.29
C ILE A 60 4.06 7.83 -1.22
N LEU A 61 3.60 7.16 -2.27
CA LEU A 61 2.57 7.64 -3.18
C LEU A 61 1.25 6.95 -2.85
N ILE A 62 0.19 7.75 -2.74
CA ILE A 62 -1.16 7.26 -2.46
C ILE A 62 -2.10 7.76 -3.55
N TYR A 63 -2.47 6.87 -4.47
CA TYR A 63 -3.48 7.11 -5.49
C TYR A 63 -4.86 6.79 -4.93
N ARG A 64 -5.86 7.59 -5.29
CA ARG A 64 -7.22 7.48 -4.77
C ARG A 64 -8.22 7.53 -5.90
N THR A 65 -9.19 6.62 -5.88
CA THR A 65 -10.32 6.60 -6.79
C THR A 65 -11.62 6.35 -6.03
N GLN A 66 -12.77 6.61 -6.67
CA GLN A 66 -14.06 6.35 -6.04
C GLN A 66 -14.27 4.85 -5.75
N GLY A 67 -13.78 3.99 -6.64
CA GLY A 67 -13.80 2.54 -6.51
C GLY A 67 -12.81 1.88 -7.47
N PRO A 68 -12.66 0.54 -7.40
CA PRO A 68 -11.67 -0.20 -8.18
C PRO A 68 -11.94 -0.18 -9.70
N HIS A 69 -13.19 0.03 -10.11
CA HIS A 69 -13.60 0.05 -11.53
C HIS A 69 -12.94 1.17 -12.36
N ASN A 70 -12.40 2.21 -11.72
CA ASN A 70 -11.69 3.30 -12.39
C ASN A 70 -10.18 3.04 -12.51
N ILE A 71 -9.72 1.84 -12.19
CA ILE A 71 -8.33 1.41 -12.34
C ILE A 71 -8.29 0.29 -13.37
N GLN A 72 -7.48 0.48 -14.40
CA GLN A 72 -7.06 -0.60 -15.29
C GLN A 72 -5.65 -1.01 -14.89
N THR A 73 -5.45 -2.31 -14.64
CA THR A 73 -4.16 -2.87 -14.23
C THR A 73 -3.77 -3.98 -15.19
N ASP A 74 -2.66 -3.79 -15.88
CA ASP A 74 -2.03 -4.82 -16.70
C ASP A 74 -0.74 -5.30 -16.02
N LEU A 75 -0.62 -6.61 -15.80
CA LEU A 75 0.61 -7.22 -15.28
C LEU A 75 1.44 -7.76 -16.45
N ILE A 76 2.68 -7.28 -16.56
CA ILE A 76 3.67 -7.81 -17.49
C ILE A 76 4.74 -8.52 -16.68
N GLY A 77 5.02 -9.79 -17.00
CA GLY A 77 6.04 -10.59 -16.32
C GLY A 77 5.47 -11.50 -15.23
N GLN A 78 6.20 -11.66 -14.12
CA GLN A 78 5.88 -12.66 -13.10
C GLN A 78 4.93 -12.10 -12.04
N ALA A 79 3.78 -12.78 -11.86
CA ALA A 79 2.91 -12.55 -10.71
C ALA A 79 3.61 -13.02 -9.43
N LEU A 80 3.50 -12.22 -8.37
CA LEU A 80 3.87 -12.68 -7.04
C LEU A 80 2.79 -13.66 -6.57
N GLY A 81 3.21 -14.84 -6.12
CA GLY A 81 2.30 -15.88 -5.63
C GLY A 81 1.45 -15.39 -4.46
N ASN A 82 0.37 -16.12 -4.17
CA ASN A 82 -0.68 -15.85 -3.19
C ASN A 82 -0.72 -14.42 -2.60
N THR A 83 -1.45 -13.53 -3.26
CA THR A 83 -1.71 -12.14 -2.85
C THR A 83 -2.81 -12.03 -1.78
N ASP A 84 -3.40 -13.17 -1.37
CA ASP A 84 -4.44 -13.20 -0.36
C ASP A 84 -3.90 -12.78 1.01
N PRO A 85 -4.70 -12.07 1.82
CA PRO A 85 -4.33 -11.75 3.18
C PRO A 85 -4.14 -13.05 3.98
N VAL A 86 -3.01 -13.17 4.69
CA VAL A 86 -2.84 -14.19 5.73
C VAL A 86 -3.77 -13.79 6.87
N LEU A 87 -4.91 -14.46 6.97
CA LEU A 87 -5.79 -14.42 8.14
C LEU A 87 -5.11 -15.11 9.33
#